data_AF-A0A7J4IRS7-F1
#
_entry.id   AF-A0A7J4IRS7-F1
#
_cell.length_a   1.000
_cell.length_b   1.000
_cell.length_c   1.000
_cell.angle_alpha   90.00
_cell.angle_beta   90.00
_cell.angle_gamma   90.00
#
_symmetry.space_group_name_H-M   'P 1'
#
loop_
_entity.id
_entity.type
_entity.pdbx_description
1 polymer ?
#
loop_
_entity_poly.entity_id
_entity_poly.type
_entity_poly.pdbx_seq_one_letter_code
_entity_poly.pdbx_strand_id
1 'polypeptide(L)'
;MNEPGFYLSLEAAFSILLLFSLLLIPFTFPAHGLDELSIAQKQHDLLIVWLRERNFSEEELESDFNFVFSEKKGMIEFNGGKIFLNEGIKKPYEKVLAEEMHFVGSTLKLQRFVLTVYH
;
A
#
# COMPACT_ATOMS: atom_id res chain seq x y z
N MET A 1 51.12 36.64 10.90
CA MET A 1 50.72 35.76 12.01
C MET A 1 49.38 35.16 11.60
N ASN A 2 49.34 33.86 11.31
CA ASN A 2 48.09 33.16 10.99
C ASN A 2 47.42 32.81 12.31
N GLU A 3 46.36 33.53 12.66
CA GLU A 3 45.60 33.23 13.87
C GLU A 3 44.79 31.94 13.66
N PRO A 4 45.01 30.89 14.46
CA PRO A 4 44.38 29.58 14.27
C PRO A 4 42.85 29.62 14.40
N GLY A 5 42.29 30.66 15.02
CA GLY A 5 40.84 30.85 15.14
C GLY A 5 40.14 31.27 13.85
N PHE A 6 40.83 32.00 12.96
CA PHE A 6 40.21 32.54 11.74
C PHE A 6 39.82 31.44 10.75
N TYR A 7 40.67 30.42 10.60
CA TYR A 7 40.40 29.25 9.75
C TYR A 7 39.20 28.44 10.27
N LEU A 8 39.10 28.29 11.59
CA LEU A 8 38.03 27.53 12.24
C LEU A 8 36.66 28.22 12.08
N SER A 9 36.62 29.54 12.19
CA SER A 9 35.40 30.32 11.92
C SER A 9 35.00 30.29 10.45
N LEU A 10 35.98 30.28 9.53
CA LEU A 10 35.72 30.24 8.09
C LEU A 10 35.19 28.87 7.66
N GLU A 11 35.74 27.78 8.20
CA GLU A 11 35.25 26.42 7.97
C GLU A 11 33.82 26.22 8.50
N ALA A 12 33.52 26.76 9.69
CA ALA A 12 32.17 26.75 10.25
C ALA A 12 31.19 27.53 9.37
N ALA A 13 31.59 28.71 8.88
CA ALA A 13 30.77 29.52 7.98
C ALA A 13 30.47 28.79 6.66
N PHE A 14 31.48 28.14 6.06
CA PHE A 14 31.28 27.32 4.86
C PHE A 14 30.36 26.12 5.12
N SER A 15 30.50 25.46 6.27
CA SER A 15 29.65 24.32 6.63
C SER A 15 28.19 24.72 6.80
N ILE A 16 27.94 25.87 7.45
CA ILE A 16 26.58 26.43 7.60
C ILE A 16 26.01 26.83 6.25
N LEU A 17 26.81 27.47 5.38
CA LEU A 17 26.36 27.89 4.05
C LEU A 17 26.00 26.68 3.17
N LEU A 18 26.78 25.60 3.26
CA LEU A 18 26.51 24.34 2.58
C LEU A 18 25.23 23.67 3.10
N LEU A 19 25.02 23.68 4.43
CA LEU A 19 23.77 23.18 5.03
C LEU A 19 22.54 23.98 4.54
N PHE A 20 22.64 25.31 4.51
CA PHE A 20 21.56 26.15 3.98
C PHE A 20 21.30 25.88 2.49
N SER A 21 22.36 25.66 1.70
CA SER A 21 22.21 25.28 0.30
C SER A 21 21.47 23.95 0.13
N LEU A 22 21.73 22.96 0.97
CA LEU A 22 21.04 21.67 0.94
C LEU A 22 19.57 21.78 1.35
N LEU A 23 19.26 22.62 2.35
CA LEU A 23 17.87 22.86 2.80
C LEU A 23 17.02 23.59 1.75
N LEU A 24 17.65 24.37 0.87
CA LEU A 24 16.98 25.07 -0.23
C LEU A 24 16.71 24.19 -1.44
N ILE A 25 17.26 22.96 -1.49
CA ILE A 25 16.94 22.01 -2.55
C ILE A 25 15.48 21.57 -2.34
N PRO A 26 14.56 21.84 -3.29
CA PRO A 26 13.21 21.35 -3.19
C PRO A 26 13.25 19.83 -3.34
N PHE A 27 13.15 19.11 -2.21
CA PHE A 27 12.90 17.68 -2.22
C PHE A 27 11.45 17.46 -2.68
N THR A 28 11.25 17.46 -3.99
CA THR A 28 10.05 16.90 -4.58
C THR A 28 10.18 15.39 -4.51
N PHE A 29 9.73 14.79 -3.41
CA PHE A 29 9.42 13.36 -3.44
C PHE A 29 8.27 13.20 -4.44
N PRO A 30 8.45 12.44 -5.53
CA PRO A 30 7.33 12.16 -6.41
C PRO A 30 6.27 11.44 -5.56
N ALA A 31 5.07 12.01 -5.45
CA ALA A 31 3.94 11.37 -4.79
C ALA A 31 3.46 10.07 -5.49
N HIS A 32 4.18 9.63 -6.52
CA HIS A 32 3.94 8.38 -7.20
C HIS A 32 4.27 7.19 -6.29
N GLY A 33 3.23 6.43 -5.96
CA GLY A 33 3.33 5.18 -5.21
C GLY A 33 2.76 5.23 -3.79
N LEU A 34 2.45 6.41 -3.23
CA LEU A 34 1.80 6.49 -1.91
C LEU A 34 0.37 5.92 -1.93
N ASP A 35 -0.37 6.18 -3.01
CA ASP A 35 -1.72 5.63 -3.18
C ASP A 35 -1.69 4.12 -3.41
N GLU A 36 -0.75 3.63 -4.23
CA GLU A 36 -0.59 2.20 -4.50
C GLU A 36 -0.15 1.45 -3.23
N LEU A 37 0.75 2.04 -2.43
CA LEU A 37 1.17 1.49 -1.14
C LEU A 37 0.03 1.48 -0.12
N SER A 38 -0.75 2.56 -0.04
CA SER A 38 -1.94 2.66 0.80
C SER A 38 -2.97 1.59 0.45
N ILE A 39 -3.21 1.35 -0.84
CA ILE A 39 -4.13 0.31 -1.32
C ILE A 39 -3.59 -1.08 -0.97
N ALA A 40 -2.32 -1.35 -1.25
CA ALA A 40 -1.70 -2.64 -0.93
C ALA A 40 -1.76 -2.93 0.58
N GLN A 41 -1.48 -1.92 1.42
CA GLN A 41 -1.59 -2.08 2.87
C GLN A 41 -3.02 -2.40 3.32
N LYS A 42 -4.02 -1.70 2.77
CA LYS A 42 -5.43 -1.99 3.06
C LYS A 42 -5.87 -3.38 2.57
N GLN A 43 -5.38 -3.83 1.41
CA GLN A 43 -5.64 -5.19 0.91
C GLN A 43 -5.07 -6.23 1.87
N HIS A 44 -3.82 -6.04 2.29
CA HIS A 44 -3.12 -6.92 3.22
C HIS A 44 -3.84 -7.03 4.56
N ASP A 45 -4.19 -5.89 5.15
CA ASP A 45 -4.87 -5.83 6.44
C ASP A 45 -6.25 -6.51 6.38
N LEU A 46 -7.00 -6.27 5.30
CA LEU A 46 -8.31 -6.88 5.08
C LEU A 46 -8.21 -8.41 4.92
N LEU A 47 -7.23 -8.89 4.15
CA LEU A 47 -6.95 -10.32 4.03
C LEU A 47 -6.62 -10.97 5.38
N ILE A 48 -5.80 -10.31 6.20
CA ILE A 48 -5.48 -10.81 7.55
C ILE A 48 -6.73 -10.93 8.42
N VAL A 49 -7.61 -9.93 8.37
CA VAL A 49 -8.85 -9.92 9.16
C VAL A 49 -9.73 -11.10 8.75
N TRP A 50 -10.02 -11.27 7.46
CA TRP A 50 -10.83 -12.39 6.97
C TRP A 50 -10.23 -13.75 7.32
N LEU A 51 -8.91 -13.91 7.19
CA LEU A 51 -8.22 -15.13 7.58
C LEU A 51 -8.26 -15.41 9.08
N ARG A 52 -8.20 -14.36 9.91
CA ARG A 52 -8.25 -14.46 11.37
C ARG A 52 -9.65 -14.84 11.86
N GLU A 53 -10.67 -14.16 11.34
CA GLU A 53 -12.06 -14.37 11.73
C GLU A 53 -12.64 -15.66 11.14
N ARG A 54 -12.05 -16.15 10.04
CA ARG A 54 -12.49 -17.35 9.30
C ARG A 54 -13.95 -17.28 8.86
N ASN A 55 -14.50 -16.07 8.75
CA ASN A 55 -15.80 -15.84 8.17
C ASN A 55 -15.61 -15.45 6.70
N PHE A 56 -16.20 -16.23 5.82
CA PHE A 56 -16.07 -16.07 4.37
C PHE A 56 -17.46 -16.03 3.71
N SER A 57 -18.46 -15.51 4.43
CA SER A 57 -19.77 -15.26 3.83
C SER A 57 -19.64 -14.15 2.80
N GLU A 58 -20.28 -14.35 1.64
CA GLU A 58 -20.20 -13.40 0.53
C GLU A 58 -20.68 -12.00 0.93
N GLU A 59 -21.74 -11.93 1.74
CA GLU A 59 -22.33 -10.68 2.24
C GLU A 59 -21.38 -9.90 3.15
N GLU A 60 -20.61 -10.58 4.03
CA GLU A 60 -19.63 -9.90 4.89
C GLU A 60 -18.40 -9.47 4.10
N LEU A 61 -17.89 -10.35 3.22
CA LEU A 61 -16.74 -10.02 2.36
C LEU A 61 -17.04 -8.81 1.47
N GLU A 62 -18.25 -8.70 0.94
CA GLU A 62 -18.70 -7.55 0.17
C GLU A 62 -18.86 -6.29 1.03
N SER A 63 -19.49 -6.43 2.20
CA SER A 63 -19.68 -5.33 3.15
C SER A 63 -18.34 -4.72 3.59
N ASP A 64 -17.40 -5.57 4.01
CA ASP A 64 -16.08 -5.14 4.46
C ASP A 64 -15.27 -4.51 3.33
N PHE A 65 -15.36 -5.07 2.12
CA PHE A 65 -14.72 -4.48 0.95
C PHE A 65 -15.27 -3.09 0.67
N ASN A 66 -16.60 -2.93 0.65
CA ASN A 66 -17.24 -1.63 0.39
C ASN A 66 -16.93 -0.60 1.50
N PHE A 67 -16.72 -1.08 2.74
CA PHE A 67 -16.28 -0.23 3.85
C PHE A 67 -14.84 0.27 3.67
N VAL A 68 -13.90 -0.61 3.30
CA VAL A 68 -12.48 -0.24 3.13
C VAL A 68 -12.23 0.50 1.81
N PHE A 69 -13.00 0.16 0.78
CA PHE A 69 -12.80 0.57 -0.62
C PHE A 69 -14.08 1.10 -1.28
N SER A 70 -14.70 2.12 -0.69
CA SER A 70 -16.03 2.62 -1.10
C SER A 70 -16.14 3.09 -2.56
N GLU A 71 -15.03 3.53 -3.17
CA GLU A 71 -14.99 4.00 -4.56
C GLU A 71 -14.19 3.08 -5.50
N LYS A 72 -13.71 1.93 -4.99
CA LYS A 72 -12.97 0.97 -5.81
C LYS A 72 -13.84 -0.23 -6.12
N LYS A 73 -13.42 -0.94 -7.15
CA LYS A 73 -14.01 -2.21 -7.57
C LYS A 73 -13.01 -3.31 -7.31
N GLY A 74 -13.50 -4.52 -7.10
CA GLY A 74 -12.62 -5.62 -6.77
C GLY A 74 -13.14 -6.98 -7.19
N MET A 75 -12.28 -7.97 -6.97
CA MET A 75 -12.64 -9.37 -7.11
C MET A 75 -11.98 -10.14 -5.97
N ILE A 76 -12.76 -10.97 -5.31
CA ILE A 76 -12.24 -11.97 -4.36
C ILE A 76 -12.28 -13.33 -5.05
N GLU A 77 -11.16 -14.06 -5.00
CA GLU A 77 -11.11 -15.46 -5.39
C GLU A 77 -10.78 -16.31 -4.17
N PHE A 78 -11.70 -17.21 -3.81
CA PHE A 78 -11.56 -18.11 -2.68
C PHE A 78 -12.15 -19.49 -2.99
N ASN A 79 -11.39 -20.56 -2.72
CA ASN A 79 -11.80 -21.95 -2.96
C ASN A 79 -12.33 -22.24 -4.38
N GLY A 80 -11.84 -21.52 -5.39
CA GLY A 80 -12.28 -21.64 -6.78
C GLY A 80 -13.58 -20.88 -7.11
N GLY A 81 -14.22 -20.25 -6.13
CA GLY A 81 -15.29 -19.27 -6.32
C GLY A 81 -14.72 -17.87 -6.59
N LYS A 82 -15.45 -17.07 -7.37
CA LYS A 82 -15.12 -15.68 -7.67
C LYS A 82 -16.30 -14.80 -7.30
N ILE A 83 -16.04 -13.79 -6.48
CA ILE A 83 -17.02 -12.78 -6.07
C ILE A 83 -16.57 -11.47 -6.71
N PHE A 84 -17.46 -10.84 -7.48
CA PHE A 84 -17.22 -9.54 -8.10
C PHE A 84 -17.79 -8.46 -7.20
N LEU A 85 -16.95 -7.50 -6.82
CA LEU A 85 -17.30 -6.48 -5.84
C LEU A 85 -17.52 -5.14 -6.53
N ASN A 86 -18.64 -4.51 -6.19
CA ASN A 86 -19.04 -3.19 -6.68
C ASN A 86 -19.26 -3.22 -8.21
N GLU A 87 -20.25 -4.04 -8.64
CA GLU A 87 -20.51 -4.42 -10.03
C GLU A 87 -20.72 -3.22 -10.97
N GLY A 88 -19.75 -3.05 -11.86
CA GLY A 88 -19.86 -2.19 -13.03
C GLY A 88 -18.83 -2.63 -14.06
N ILE A 89 -19.03 -3.81 -14.63
CA ILE A 89 -18.15 -4.37 -15.67
C ILE A 89 -18.41 -3.61 -16.96
N LYS A 90 -17.49 -2.71 -17.35
CA LYS A 90 -17.26 -2.25 -18.73
C LYS A 90 -16.01 -1.36 -18.77
N LYS A 91 -14.86 -1.96 -19.12
CA LYS A 91 -13.60 -1.40 -19.67
C LYS A 91 -12.36 -1.99 -18.97
N PRO A 92 -11.22 -2.08 -19.67
CA PRO A 92 -10.00 -2.63 -19.09
C PRO A 92 -9.48 -1.66 -18.02
N TYR A 93 -9.36 -2.13 -16.78
CA TYR A 93 -8.73 -1.36 -15.71
C TYR A 93 -7.24 -1.20 -16.03
N GLU A 94 -6.73 0.03 -15.99
CA GLU A 94 -5.34 0.37 -16.34
C GLU A 94 -4.32 -0.09 -15.28
N LYS A 95 -4.76 -0.26 -14.02
CA LYS A 95 -3.92 -0.73 -12.92
C LYS A 95 -4.67 -1.73 -12.05
N VAL A 96 -4.05 -2.89 -11.86
CA VAL A 96 -4.58 -4.01 -11.07
C VAL A 96 -3.58 -4.29 -9.96
N LEU A 97 -4.01 -4.17 -8.71
CA LEU A 97 -3.25 -4.63 -7.54
C LEU A 97 -3.92 -5.89 -7.03
N ALA A 98 -3.25 -7.03 -7.20
CA ALA A 98 -3.71 -8.32 -6.72
C ALA A 98 -2.78 -8.80 -5.62
N GLU A 99 -3.36 -9.15 -4.47
CA GLU A 99 -2.65 -9.74 -3.36
C GLU A 99 -3.19 -11.14 -3.09
N GLU A 100 -2.29 -12.07 -2.79
CA GLU A 100 -2.57 -13.48 -2.56
C GLU A 100 -2.02 -13.93 -1.22
N MET A 101 -2.85 -14.63 -0.44
CA MET A 101 -2.44 -15.31 0.77
C MET A 101 -2.77 -16.81 0.71
N HIS A 102 -1.82 -17.60 1.18
CA HIS A 102 -2.00 -19.04 1.38
C HIS A 102 -2.17 -19.32 2.87
N PHE A 103 -3.17 -20.13 3.22
CA PHE A 103 -3.34 -20.58 4.58
C PHE A 103 -3.70 -22.06 4.64
N VAL A 104 -3.33 -22.70 5.76
CA VAL A 104 -3.61 -24.11 6.01
C VAL A 104 -4.89 -24.20 6.83
N GLY A 105 -5.95 -24.72 6.20
CA GLY A 105 -7.24 -24.95 6.86
C GLY A 105 -7.22 -26.13 7.83
N SER A 106 -8.30 -26.29 8.60
CA SER A 106 -8.50 -27.39 9.57
C SER A 106 -8.43 -28.80 8.94
N THR A 107 -8.52 -28.90 7.62
CA THR A 107 -8.44 -30.15 6.85
C THR A 107 -7.08 -30.40 6.19
N LEU A 108 -6.00 -29.70 6.59
CA LEU A 108 -4.65 -29.83 6.01
C LEU A 108 -4.61 -29.60 4.48
N LYS A 109 -5.57 -28.85 3.94
CA LYS A 109 -5.57 -28.39 2.55
C LYS A 109 -5.10 -26.93 2.51
N LEU A 110 -4.14 -26.66 1.62
CA LEU A 110 -3.70 -25.30 1.31
C LEU A 110 -4.85 -24.59 0.59
N GLN A 111 -5.40 -23.56 1.20
CA GLN A 111 -6.44 -22.72 0.59
C GLN A 111 -5.80 -21.43 0.07
N ARG A 112 -6.19 -21.06 -1.14
CA ARG A 112 -5.74 -19.86 -1.85
C ARG A 112 -6.81 -18.78 -1.70
N PHE A 113 -6.41 -17.62 -1.20
CA PHE A 113 -7.27 -16.44 -1.09
C PHE A 113 -6.62 -15.29 -1.85
N VAL A 114 -7.32 -14.73 -2.84
CA VAL A 114 -6.81 -13.63 -3.66
C VAL A 114 -7.79 -12.47 -3.58
N LEU A 115 -7.28 -11.28 -3.26
CA LEU A 115 -8.03 -10.02 -3.35
C LEU A 115 -7.41 -9.17 -4.44
N THR A 116 -8.22 -8.82 -5.44
CA THR A 116 -7.84 -7.91 -6.52
C THR A 116 -8.61 -6.62 -6.38
N VAL A 117 -7.90 -5.48 -6.30
CA VAL A 117 -8.50 -4.13 -6.31
C VAL A 117 -8.15 -3.47 -7.64
N TYR A 118 -9.19 -2.93 -8.28
CA TYR A 118 -9.12 -2.23 -9.55
C TYR A 118 -9.14 -0.71 -9.33
N HIS A 119 -8.33 0.00 -10.11
CA HIS A 119 -8.20 1.45 -10.06
C HIS A 119 -9.00 2.19 -11.12
#